data_AF-A0A4S2JSF9-F1
#
_entry.id   AF-A0A4S2JSF9-F1
#
_cell.length_a   1.000
_cell.length_b   1.000
_cell.length_c   1.000
_cell.angle_alpha   90.00
_cell.angle_beta   90.00
_cell.angle_gamma   90.00
#
_symmetry.space_group_name_H-M   'P 1'
#
loop_
_entity.id
_entity.type
_entity.pdbx_description
1 polymer ?
#
loop_
_entity_poly.entity_id
_entity_poly.type
_entity_poly.pdbx_seq_one_letter_code
_entity_poly.pdbx_strand_id
1 'polypeptide(L)'
;MQQQIYVNIKKSLKISPVNIQNEPADPTHKGKSSHCVGCGGRIHDQWILRVAPNLKWHAACLKCAECQQFLNEKCTCFVRDGKAYCKRDYVRLLGTKCDKCSQCFSKNDFVMRAKTKIYHVECFCCSA
;
A
#
# COMPACT_ATOMS: atom_id res chain seq x y z
N MET A 1 7.67 -10.38 -13.47
CA MET A 1 8.38 -9.51 -12.51
C MET A 1 7.36 -8.86 -11.59
N GLN A 2 7.20 -9.34 -10.35
CA GLN A 2 6.36 -8.62 -9.39
C GLN A 2 7.11 -7.34 -9.04
N GLN A 3 6.64 -6.21 -9.56
CA GLN A 3 7.19 -4.91 -9.19
C GLN A 3 7.15 -4.83 -7.68
N GLN A 4 8.31 -4.76 -7.05
CA GLN A 4 8.41 -4.40 -5.64
C GLN A 4 7.96 -2.94 -5.57
N ILE A 5 6.66 -2.72 -5.46
CA ILE A 5 6.10 -1.39 -5.22
C ILE A 5 6.37 -1.09 -3.75
N TYR A 6 7.64 -0.80 -3.42
CA TYR A 6 8.00 -0.16 -2.17
C TYR A 6 7.45 1.24 -2.24
N VAL A 7 6.26 1.44 -1.69
CA VAL A 7 5.69 2.77 -1.60
C VAL A 7 6.18 3.44 -0.33
N ASN A 8 6.95 4.49 -0.55
CA ASN A 8 7.30 5.44 0.50
C ASN A 8 6.09 6.29 0.81
N ILE A 9 5.79 6.43 2.10
CA ILE A 9 4.77 7.32 2.60
C ILE A 9 5.44 8.67 2.84
N LYS A 10 4.95 9.72 2.18
CA LYS A 10 5.37 11.11 2.44
C LYS A 10 4.23 11.85 3.11
N LYS A 11 4.47 12.40 4.29
CA LYS A 11 3.57 13.36 4.92
C LYS A 11 3.86 14.72 4.30
N SER A 12 2.81 15.40 3.86
CA SER A 12 2.93 16.77 3.35
C SER A 12 1.88 17.65 3.99
N LEU A 13 2.27 18.87 4.37
CA LEU A 13 1.34 19.95 4.66
C LEU A 13 0.50 20.22 3.41
N LYS A 14 -0.80 20.39 3.59
CA LYS A 14 -1.55 21.12 2.58
C LYS A 14 -1.10 22.58 2.60
N ILE A 15 -0.24 22.96 1.67
CA ILE A 15 0.03 24.37 1.39
C ILE A 15 -1.08 24.84 0.44
N SER A 16 -2.11 25.48 0.98
CA SER A 16 -2.90 26.56 0.36
C SER A 16 -3.89 27.12 1.41
N PRO A 17 -4.11 28.45 1.43
CA PRO A 17 -4.87 29.13 2.48
C PRO A 17 -6.34 28.74 2.35
N VAL A 18 -6.94 28.27 3.44
CA VAL A 18 -8.40 28.15 3.52
C VAL A 18 -8.86 29.29 4.40
N ASN A 19 -9.29 30.39 3.78
CA ASN A 19 -10.16 31.35 4.45
C ASN A 19 -11.52 30.67 4.62
N ILE A 20 -11.91 30.39 5.86
CA ILE A 20 -13.24 29.90 6.21
C ILE A 20 -14.14 31.12 6.26
N GLN A 21 -14.75 31.49 5.15
CA GLN A 21 -15.91 32.38 5.16
C GLN A 21 -16.98 31.78 4.25
N ASN A 22 -18.12 31.50 4.89
CA ASN A 22 -19.40 31.15 4.29
C ASN A 22 -19.62 31.94 3.00
N GLU A 23 -19.92 31.29 1.87
CA GLU A 23 -20.63 31.87 0.70
C GLU A 23 -20.86 30.79 -0.39
N PRO A 24 -21.85 30.96 -1.30
CA PRO A 24 -22.55 29.89 -2.01
C PRO A 24 -21.76 29.25 -3.16
N ALA A 25 -22.25 28.11 -3.63
CA ALA A 25 -21.64 27.27 -4.66
C ALA A 25 -21.36 28.03 -5.98
N ASP A 26 -20.10 28.42 -6.19
CA ASP A 26 -19.60 28.92 -7.48
C ASP A 26 -19.27 27.73 -8.43
N PRO A 27 -19.79 27.70 -9.68
CA PRO A 27 -19.61 26.57 -10.59
C PRO A 27 -18.20 26.46 -11.22
N THR A 28 -17.26 27.36 -10.93
CA THR A 28 -16.02 27.52 -11.71
C THR A 28 -14.71 27.43 -10.94
N HIS A 29 -14.72 27.29 -9.61
CA HIS A 29 -13.49 27.12 -8.84
C HIS A 29 -13.00 25.66 -8.83
N LYS A 30 -12.17 25.27 -9.82
CA LYS A 30 -11.44 23.99 -9.84
C LYS A 30 -10.35 23.92 -8.76
N GLY A 31 -10.74 24.02 -7.49
CA GLY A 31 -9.91 23.65 -6.36
C GLY A 31 -9.62 22.15 -6.45
N LYS A 32 -8.34 21.76 -6.51
CA LYS A 32 -7.90 20.36 -6.66
C LYS A 32 -8.35 19.53 -5.44
N SER A 33 -9.58 19.02 -5.46
CA SER A 33 -10.13 18.17 -4.41
C SER A 33 -9.29 16.90 -4.29
N SER A 34 -8.62 16.72 -3.16
CA SER A 34 -7.85 15.51 -2.87
C SER A 34 -8.78 14.49 -2.22
N HIS A 35 -9.12 13.42 -2.94
CA HIS A 35 -9.92 12.32 -2.41
C HIS A 35 -9.03 11.26 -1.76
N CYS A 36 -9.51 10.69 -0.66
CA CYS A 36 -8.85 9.59 0.03
C CYS A 36 -9.14 8.27 -0.68
N VAL A 37 -8.10 7.49 -0.93
CA VAL A 37 -8.24 6.17 -1.55
C VAL A 37 -8.94 5.17 -0.61
N GLY A 38 -8.74 5.29 0.71
CA GLY A 38 -9.28 4.34 1.68
C GLY A 38 -10.78 4.48 1.94
N CYS A 39 -11.30 5.71 1.96
CA CYS A 39 -12.71 5.96 2.28
C CYS A 39 -13.50 6.64 1.14
N GLY A 40 -12.85 7.04 0.04
CA GLY A 40 -13.46 7.80 -1.05
C GLY A 40 -13.78 9.26 -0.73
N GLY A 41 -13.79 9.65 0.55
CA GLY A 41 -14.12 11.00 1.00
C GLY A 41 -13.07 12.05 0.64
N ARG A 42 -13.49 13.32 0.63
CA ARG A 42 -12.57 14.45 0.49
C ARG A 42 -11.66 14.55 1.71
N ILE A 43 -10.37 14.75 1.47
CA ILE A 43 -9.40 14.99 2.53
C ILE A 43 -9.49 16.46 2.91
N HIS A 44 -9.89 16.76 4.14
CA HIS A 44 -9.92 18.12 4.71
C HIS A 44 -8.77 18.36 5.71
N ASP A 45 -8.12 17.30 6.19
CA ASP A 45 -7.01 17.32 7.14
C ASP A 45 -5.88 18.29 6.78
N GLN A 46 -5.22 18.82 7.82
CA GLN A 46 -4.01 19.65 7.71
C GLN A 46 -2.86 18.91 7.02
N TRP A 47 -2.78 17.59 7.23
CA TRP A 47 -1.71 16.72 6.72
C TRP A 47 -2.30 15.64 5.82
N ILE A 48 -1.68 15.41 4.67
CA ILE A 48 -2.03 14.31 3.77
C ILE A 48 -0.89 13.31 3.72
N LEU A 49 -1.21 12.02 3.80
CA LEU A 49 -0.27 10.95 3.50
C LEU A 49 -0.32 10.63 2.02
N ARG A 50 0.84 10.72 1.36
CA ARG A 50 1.01 10.41 -0.05
C ARG A 50 1.76 9.10 -0.19
N VAL A 51 1.16 8.19 -0.93
CA VAL A 51 1.70 6.88 -1.27
C VAL A 51 1.98 6.91 -2.78
N ALA A 52 3.22 6.62 -3.18
CA ALA A 52 3.59 6.70 -4.59
C ALA A 52 2.73 5.75 -5.48
N PRO A 53 2.54 6.07 -6.78
CA PRO A 53 2.98 7.29 -7.44
C PRO A 53 2.13 8.51 -7.08
N ASN A 54 0.81 8.38 -6.84
CA ASN A 54 -0.09 9.54 -6.66
C ASN A 54 -1.30 9.28 -5.75
N LEU A 55 -1.22 8.30 -4.85
CA LEU A 55 -2.31 7.93 -3.96
C LEU A 55 -2.31 8.82 -2.72
N LYS A 56 -3.49 9.29 -2.31
CA LYS A 56 -3.67 10.18 -1.16
C LYS A 56 -4.55 9.52 -0.12
N TRP A 57 -4.18 9.67 1.14
CA TRP A 57 -4.87 9.05 2.26
C TRP A 57 -4.99 10.04 3.41
N HIS A 58 -6.11 9.96 4.14
CA HIS A 58 -6.16 10.47 5.51
C HIS A 58 -5.18 9.69 6.38
N ALA A 59 -4.66 10.32 7.43
CA ALA A 59 -3.81 9.65 8.39
C ALA A 59 -4.53 8.46 9.05
N ALA A 60 -5.83 8.63 9.36
CA ALA A 60 -6.66 7.58 9.95
C ALA A 60 -7.05 6.46 8.97
N CYS A 61 -7.02 6.72 7.65
CA CYS A 61 -7.40 5.72 6.66
C CYS A 61 -6.23 4.86 6.19
N LEU A 62 -4.99 5.32 6.34
CA LEU A 62 -3.82 4.56 5.92
C LEU A 62 -3.42 3.52 6.98
N LYS A 63 -4.09 2.38 6.95
CA LYS A 63 -3.84 1.22 7.83
C LYS A 63 -3.83 -0.07 7.04
N CYS A 64 -3.14 -1.08 7.57
CA CYS A 64 -3.15 -2.42 6.99
C CYS A 64 -4.57 -2.98 6.99
N ALA A 65 -5.06 -3.45 5.85
CA ALA A 65 -6.39 -4.04 5.73
C ALA A 65 -6.56 -5.32 6.58
N GLU A 66 -5.45 -5.98 6.91
CA GLU A 66 -5.44 -7.25 7.65
C GLU A 66 -5.27 -7.04 9.14
N CYS A 67 -4.13 -6.47 9.55
CA CYS A 67 -3.82 -6.29 10.97
C CYS A 67 -4.31 -4.95 11.54
N GLN A 68 -4.90 -4.07 10.73
CA GLN A 68 -5.39 -2.74 11.12
C GLN A 68 -4.31 -1.77 11.67
N GLN A 69 -3.03 -2.14 11.63
CA GLN A 69 -1.94 -1.28 12.05
C GLN A 69 -1.83 -0.04 11.14
N PHE A 70 -1.72 1.14 11.74
CA PHE A 70 -1.43 2.39 11.02
C PHE A 70 -0.06 2.36 10.35
N LEU A 71 -0.02 2.82 9.10
CA LEU A 71 1.19 2.88 8.29
C LEU A 71 1.65 4.35 8.22
N ASN A 72 2.91 4.60 8.54
CA ASN A 72 3.48 5.95 8.59
C ASN A 72 4.76 6.06 7.74
N GLU A 73 5.36 7.25 7.71
CA GLU A 73 6.56 7.55 6.89
C GLU A 73 7.77 6.65 7.18
N LYS A 74 7.84 6.02 8.35
CA LYS A 74 8.93 5.11 8.72
C LYS A 74 8.72 3.68 8.21
N CYS A 75 7.54 3.37 7.67
CA CYS A 75 7.18 2.03 7.24
C CYS A 75 7.03 1.93 5.72
N THR A 76 7.47 0.80 5.16
CA THR A 76 7.09 0.43 3.80
C THR A 76 5.68 -0.18 3.83
N CYS A 77 4.81 0.30 2.95
CA CYS A 77 3.51 -0.30 2.73
C CYS A 77 3.39 -0.83 1.30
N PHE A 78 2.30 -1.53 1.02
CA PHE A 78 1.95 -2.03 -0.29
C PHE A 78 0.48 -1.73 -0.54
N VAL A 79 0.12 -1.23 -1.71
CA VAL A 79 -1.29 -0.97 -2.06
C VAL A 79 -1.69 -1.91 -3.20
N ARG A 80 -2.81 -2.60 -3.01
CA ARG A 80 -3.42 -3.48 -4.01
C ARG A 80 -4.93 -3.34 -3.93
N ASP A 81 -5.57 -3.12 -5.07
CA ASP A 81 -7.04 -3.00 -5.19
C ASP A 81 -7.65 -1.99 -4.20
N GLY A 82 -6.99 -0.84 -4.03
CA GLY A 82 -7.42 0.21 -3.10
C GLY A 82 -7.19 -0.09 -1.62
N LYS A 83 -6.62 -1.25 -1.27
CA LYS A 83 -6.30 -1.65 0.11
C LYS A 83 -4.82 -1.51 0.39
N ALA A 84 -4.47 -0.93 1.53
CA ALA A 84 -3.10 -0.84 2.01
C ALA A 84 -2.75 -2.04 2.90
N TYR A 85 -1.53 -2.55 2.78
CA TYR A 85 -1.02 -3.69 3.54
C TYR A 85 0.35 -3.36 4.13
N CYS A 86 0.60 -3.84 5.36
CA CYS A 86 1.93 -3.85 5.91
C CYS A 86 2.80 -4.89 5.18
N LYS A 87 4.13 -4.74 5.22
CA LYS A 87 5.05 -5.69 4.57
C LYS A 87 4.81 -7.15 4.96
N ARG A 88 4.59 -7.41 6.25
CA ARG A 88 4.39 -8.76 6.78
C ARG A 88 3.15 -9.43 6.18
N ASP A 89 2.01 -8.75 6.23
CA ASP A 89 0.75 -9.30 5.72
C ASP A 89 0.72 -9.37 4.20
N TYR A 90 1.32 -8.39 3.52
CA TYR A 90 1.45 -8.42 2.07
C TYR A 90 2.21 -9.67 1.59
N VAL A 91 3.38 -9.96 2.18
CA VAL A 91 4.17 -11.14 1.82
C VAL A 91 3.42 -12.44 2.14
N ARG A 92 2.79 -12.51 3.32
CA ARG A 92 2.03 -13.70 3.77
C ARG A 92 0.84 -14.02 2.86
N LEU A 93 0.10 -13.01 2.43
CA LEU A 93 -1.15 -13.20 1.68
C LEU A 93 -0.92 -13.25 0.17
N LEU A 94 -0.07 -12.37 -0.34
CA LEU A 94 0.04 -12.04 -1.75
C LEU A 94 1.44 -12.26 -2.32
N GLY A 95 2.41 -12.58 -1.47
CA GLY A 95 3.76 -12.93 -1.89
C GLY A 95 3.80 -14.26 -2.64
N THR A 96 4.88 -14.45 -3.38
CA THR A 96 5.22 -15.74 -4.00
C THR A 96 5.27 -16.83 -2.94
N LYS A 97 4.66 -17.97 -3.25
CA LYS A 97 4.62 -19.16 -2.40
C LYS A 97 5.37 -20.31 -3.08
N CYS A 98 5.88 -21.23 -2.28
CA CYS A 98 6.49 -22.46 -2.78
C CYS A 98 5.45 -23.31 -3.52
N ASP A 99 5.74 -23.69 -4.75
CA ASP A 99 4.87 -24.51 -5.60
C ASP A 99 4.62 -25.94 -5.06
N LYS A 100 5.39 -26.40 -4.06
CA LYS A 100 5.16 -27.70 -3.38
C LYS A 100 4.40 -27.56 -2.07
N CYS A 101 4.90 -26.76 -1.12
CA CYS A 101 4.32 -26.67 0.23
C CYS A 101 3.34 -25.51 0.43
N SER A 102 3.15 -24.64 -0.57
CA SER A 102 2.29 -23.45 -0.52
C SER A 102 2.64 -22.42 0.57
N GLN A 103 3.79 -22.55 1.22
CA GLN A 103 4.28 -21.58 2.22
C GLN A 103 5.04 -20.42 1.56
N CYS A 104 5.01 -19.26 2.20
CA CYS A 104 5.73 -18.06 1.77
C CYS A 104 7.22 -18.14 2.10
N PHE A 105 8.03 -17.46 1.29
CA PHE A 105 9.47 -17.33 1.51
C PHE A 105 9.81 -16.18 2.47
N SER A 106 10.76 -16.40 3.37
CA SER A 106 11.43 -15.38 4.16
C SER A 106 12.50 -14.65 3.34
N LYS A 107 13.04 -13.55 3.88
CA LYS A 107 14.08 -12.75 3.21
C LYS A 107 15.38 -13.51 2.99
N ASN A 108 15.67 -14.48 3.85
CA ASN A 108 16.93 -15.23 3.86
C ASN A 108 16.78 -16.63 3.25
N ASP A 109 15.60 -16.97 2.73
CA ASP A 109 15.38 -18.29 2.16
C ASP A 109 16.08 -18.40 0.81
N PHE A 110 16.89 -19.45 0.66
CA PHE A 110 17.34 -19.87 -0.65
C PHE A 110 16.18 -20.51 -1.39
N VAL A 111 16.06 -20.20 -2.69
CA VAL A 111 14.96 -20.67 -3.52
C VAL A 111 15.48 -21.36 -4.76
N MET A 112 14.87 -22.48 -5.12
CA MET A 112 15.07 -23.15 -6.40
C MET A 112 14.03 -22.66 -7.39
N ARG A 113 14.47 -22.39 -8.62
CA ARG A 113 13.58 -21.99 -9.72
C ARG A 113 13.61 -23.03 -10.82
N ALA A 114 12.45 -23.50 -11.24
CA ALA A 114 12.29 -24.39 -12.38
C ALA A 114 11.18 -23.84 -13.29
N LYS A 115 11.57 -23.36 -14.47
CA LYS A 115 10.68 -22.62 -15.39
C LYS A 115 10.03 -21.43 -14.66
N THR A 116 8.70 -21.45 -14.49
CA THR A 116 7.91 -20.40 -13.82
C THR A 116 7.64 -20.71 -12.35
N LYS A 117 8.08 -21.88 -11.85
CA LYS A 117 7.80 -22.35 -10.49
C LYS A 117 8.97 -22.07 -9.55
N ILE A 118 8.65 -21.80 -8.29
CA ILE A 118 9.61 -21.43 -7.24
C ILE A 118 9.39 -22.36 -6.04
N TYR A 119 10.47 -22.90 -5.51
CA TYR A 119 10.46 -23.90 -4.44
C TYR A 119 11.43 -23.52 -3.33
N HIS A 120 11.15 -23.92 -2.09
CA HIS A 120 12.19 -24.03 -1.08
C HIS A 120 13.22 -25.07 -1.54
N VAL A 121 14.48 -24.93 -1.14
CA VAL A 121 15.53 -25.91 -1.48
C VAL A 121 15.11 -27.32 -1.08
N GLU A 122 14.60 -27.50 0.14
CA GLU A 122 14.09 -28.78 0.67
C GLU A 122 12.85 -29.31 -0.05
N CYS A 123 12.11 -28.41 -0.70
CA CYS A 123 10.91 -28.77 -1.46
C CYS A 123 11.23 -29.14 -2.92
N PHE A 124 12.44 -28.92 -3.39
CA PHE A 124 12.82 -29.20 -4.78
C PHE A 124 13.29 -30.65 -4.94
N CYS A 125 12.35 -31.58 -4.95
CA CYS A 125 12.59 -33.00 -5.13
C CYS A 125 11.59 -33.64 -6.10
N CYS A 126 11.93 -34.81 -6.65
CA CYS A 126 11.05 -35.56 -7.54
C CYS A 126 9.75 -35.96 -6.81
N SER A 127 8.61 -35.86 -7.49
CA SER A 127 7.36 -36.48 -7.05
C SER A 127 7.46 -37.99 -7.26
N ALA A 128 7.09 -38.77 -6.25
CA ALA A 128 6.93 -40.21 -6.37
C ALA A 128 5.72 -40.55 -7.27
#